data_AF-A0A094GTS4-F1
#
_entry.id   AF-A0A094GTS4-F1
#
_cell.length_a   1.000
_cell.length_b   1.000
_cell.length_c   1.000
_cell.angle_alpha   90.00
_cell.angle_beta   90.00
_cell.angle_gamma   90.00
#
_symmetry.space_group_name_H-M   'P 1'
#
loop_
_entity.id
_entity.type
_entity.pdbx_description
1 polymer ?
#
loop_
_entity_poly.entity_id
_entity_poly.type
_entity_poly.pdbx_seq_one_letter_code
_entity_poly.pdbx_strand_id
1 'polypeptide(L)'
;MVIVRKWGEDHINKSLKQINLDTWLIDGLVLHRSPCLSDAATWNDDVDNSSYTLTEATTSTHSATTPLDSPYIKLVHEAGDASAVWSIGSNAMCKVRYIEKGVTPESVTLNFVRDQQPTFETPMVIHHAFGSDRSYLFLKRVPGQTLDAAWPRLNEYWRRHYVKAVADICREMAEWKGLEFGGVDGQNVPEAYLLKFSGPEDFSSVNLQAACEAMGMGCTDFVFTHADLGPTNIIVEEEPKSGKQTPTLLPQQTPTLLLQTPPPPLPPPLPPPLPPPLPPPLPPPLPPPLPPPLPPPLPPPLPPPLPPPLPPPLPPPLPPQTGLARSALHSSSSDSSAHNFTKRPTPHPHHMLPALPASKKASIRILPKWIAMNSSSKSATGYSHISCQALIFASMLTSDIVRITVGQVDRQKTFSIHKNLFAKKAPVFYKMFDGGFKEGVTGLATLPYDSHEAFENFAQWLYFPSAETFSSHIVRNLLPQENSSVARWELVETIVFANKYCLDALSDLAMSSWIIHQRSTFPLEELRKITSYIVANTSHLCKARVYFARTWAWHILQHPEKDFYRSNTSNLDAVVKDRSFIAQV
;
A
#
# COMPACT_ATOMS: atom_id res chain seq x y z
N MET A 1 2.93 28.02 -6.20
CA MET A 1 2.69 27.57 -7.60
C MET A 1 2.24 26.15 -7.46
N VAL A 2 1.05 25.81 -7.95
CA VAL A 2 0.47 24.46 -7.81
C VAL A 2 1.38 23.45 -8.51
N ILE A 3 1.64 22.30 -7.88
CA ILE A 3 2.44 21.25 -8.51
C ILE A 3 1.73 20.79 -9.78
N VAL A 4 2.39 20.92 -10.93
CA VAL A 4 1.86 20.39 -12.19
C VAL A 4 2.37 18.96 -12.36
N ARG A 5 1.51 18.00 -12.08
CA ARG A 5 1.78 16.57 -12.30
C ARG A 5 1.93 16.29 -13.80
N LYS A 6 2.93 15.49 -14.16
CA LYS A 6 3.27 15.17 -15.55
C LYS A 6 3.02 13.70 -15.84
N TRP A 7 2.67 13.41 -17.10
CA TRP A 7 2.30 12.08 -17.60
C TRP A 7 3.17 11.68 -18.81
N GLY A 8 3.02 10.44 -19.28
CA GLY A 8 3.71 9.98 -20.50
C GLY A 8 5.21 9.84 -20.30
N GLU A 9 6.03 10.43 -21.17
CA GLU A 9 7.50 10.39 -21.09
C GLU A 9 8.07 11.23 -19.94
N ASP A 10 7.32 12.22 -19.47
CA ASP A 10 7.70 13.06 -18.34
C ASP A 10 7.10 12.56 -17.02
N HIS A 11 6.58 11.33 -16.95
CA HIS A 11 6.07 10.79 -15.70
C HIS A 11 7.18 10.69 -14.64
N ILE A 12 6.83 10.78 -13.35
CA ILE A 12 7.83 10.80 -12.26
C ILE A 12 8.67 9.52 -12.20
N ASN A 13 8.08 8.36 -12.52
CA ASN A 13 8.80 7.08 -12.60
C ASN A 13 9.74 6.95 -13.83
N LYS A 14 9.81 7.96 -14.70
CA LYS A 14 10.77 8.05 -15.81
C LYS A 14 11.90 9.05 -15.54
N SER A 15 12.06 9.47 -14.29
CA SER A 15 13.10 10.44 -13.88
C SER A 15 14.53 9.93 -14.05
N LEU A 16 14.73 8.61 -14.01
CA LEU A 16 16.03 7.98 -14.22
C LEU A 16 16.06 7.40 -15.64
N LYS A 17 17.03 7.83 -16.44
CA LYS A 17 17.24 7.38 -17.82
C LYS A 17 18.61 6.72 -17.96
N GLN A 18 18.74 5.80 -18.90
CA GLN A 18 19.99 5.07 -19.07
C GLN A 18 20.83 5.68 -20.19
N ILE A 19 22.10 5.98 -19.91
CA ILE A 19 23.06 6.42 -20.94
C ILE A 19 23.78 5.19 -21.51
N ASN A 20 24.29 4.32 -20.64
CA ASN A 20 24.90 3.04 -21.00
C ASN A 20 24.74 2.03 -19.85
N LEU A 21 25.42 0.88 -19.91
CA LEU A 21 25.27 -0.20 -18.91
C LEU A 21 25.64 0.21 -17.48
N ASP A 22 26.56 1.17 -17.32
CA ASP A 22 27.10 1.59 -16.03
C ASP A 22 26.87 3.09 -15.75
N THR A 23 26.10 3.78 -16.59
CA THR A 23 25.88 5.23 -16.47
C THR A 23 24.41 5.59 -16.70
N TRP A 24 23.86 6.41 -15.79
CA TRP A 24 22.47 6.85 -15.80
C TRP A 24 22.36 8.37 -15.67
N LEU A 25 21.37 8.94 -16.33
CA LEU A 25 21.00 10.35 -16.24
C LEU A 25 19.83 10.51 -15.28
N ILE A 26 19.97 11.43 -14.33
CA ILE A 26 18.98 11.78 -13.31
C ILE A 26 18.81 13.30 -13.38
N ASP A 27 18.02 13.75 -14.35
CA ASP A 27 17.85 15.16 -14.69
C ASP A 27 19.20 15.86 -14.96
N GLY A 28 19.62 16.80 -14.11
CA GLY A 28 20.91 17.49 -14.21
C GLY A 28 22.10 16.67 -13.70
N LEU A 29 21.90 15.44 -13.22
CA LEU A 29 22.95 14.61 -12.62
C LEU A 29 23.26 13.38 -13.47
N VAL A 30 24.52 12.97 -13.45
CA VAL A 30 25.01 11.72 -14.03
C VAL A 30 25.48 10.82 -12.89
N LEU A 31 24.91 9.63 -12.82
CA LEU A 31 25.32 8.58 -11.92
C LEU A 31 26.15 7.57 -12.71
N HIS A 32 27.41 7.37 -12.32
CA HIS A 32 28.31 6.39 -12.91
C HIS A 32 28.65 5.30 -11.89
N ARG A 33 28.57 4.04 -12.30
CA ARG A 33 29.02 2.87 -11.53
C ARG A 33 30.38 2.40 -12.02
N SER A 34 31.28 2.10 -11.09
CA SER A 34 32.54 1.42 -11.36
C SER A 34 32.55 0.04 -10.70
N PRO A 35 33.03 -1.03 -11.33
CA PRO A 35 33.10 -2.37 -10.75
C PRO A 35 34.24 -2.54 -9.71
N CYS A 36 34.73 -1.44 -9.15
CA CYS A 36 35.73 -1.43 -8.09
C CYS A 36 35.41 -0.35 -7.06
N LEU A 37 35.82 -0.61 -5.82
CA LEU A 37 35.79 0.38 -4.75
C LEU A 37 36.66 1.59 -5.10
N SER A 38 36.24 2.76 -4.66
CA SER A 38 36.98 4.00 -4.87
C SER A 38 36.77 4.96 -3.71
N ASP A 39 37.87 5.52 -3.20
CA ASP A 39 37.85 6.56 -2.16
C ASP A 39 37.27 7.89 -2.68
N ALA A 40 37.26 8.08 -3.99
CA ALA A 40 36.71 9.25 -4.65
C ALA A 40 35.22 9.09 -5.02
N ALA A 41 34.62 7.93 -4.76
CA ALA A 41 33.21 7.69 -5.07
C ALA A 41 32.28 8.43 -4.11
N THR A 42 31.07 8.72 -4.58
CA THR A 42 30.01 9.29 -3.73
C THR A 42 29.55 8.28 -2.68
N TRP A 43 29.48 6.99 -3.05
CA TRP A 43 29.40 5.88 -2.09
C TRP A 43 29.98 4.60 -2.68
N ASN A 44 30.32 3.67 -1.78
CA ASN A 44 30.76 2.32 -2.12
C ASN A 44 29.65 1.30 -1.80
N ASP A 45 29.60 0.24 -2.61
CA ASP A 45 28.73 -0.91 -2.40
C ASP A 45 29.57 -2.14 -2.04
N ASP A 46 29.55 -2.48 -0.76
CA ASP A 46 30.40 -3.54 -0.20
C ASP A 46 29.89 -4.94 -0.58
N VAL A 47 28.65 -5.07 -1.07
CA VAL A 47 28.06 -6.38 -1.41
C VAL A 47 28.65 -6.91 -2.71
N ASP A 48 28.89 -6.04 -3.69
CA ASP A 48 29.47 -6.40 -4.99
C ASP A 48 30.83 -5.72 -5.26
N ASN A 49 31.40 -5.06 -4.25
CA ASN A 49 32.66 -4.30 -4.31
C ASN A 49 32.69 -3.25 -5.43
N SER A 50 31.54 -2.66 -5.73
CA SER A 50 31.41 -1.59 -6.72
C SER A 50 31.38 -0.21 -6.06
N SER A 51 31.48 0.83 -6.87
CA SER A 51 31.38 2.21 -6.40
C SER A 51 30.51 3.04 -7.32
N TYR A 52 29.90 4.07 -6.77
CA TYR A 52 28.97 4.96 -7.47
C TYR A 52 29.42 6.41 -7.29
N THR A 53 29.55 7.12 -8.39
CA THR A 53 29.94 8.54 -8.42
C THR A 53 28.82 9.34 -9.07
N LEU A 54 28.39 10.38 -8.36
CA LEU A 54 27.40 11.34 -8.82
C LEU A 54 28.12 12.63 -9.26
N THR A 55 27.87 13.07 -10.49
CA THR A 55 28.46 14.29 -11.06
C THR A 55 27.40 15.12 -11.77
N GLU A 56 27.63 16.41 -11.95
CA GLU A 56 26.78 17.26 -12.80
C GLU A 56 26.85 16.81 -14.27
N ALA A 57 25.70 16.83 -14.94
CA ALA A 57 25.59 16.58 -16.37
C ALA A 57 26.26 17.70 -17.17
N THR A 58 27.01 17.33 -18.21
CA THR A 58 27.57 18.31 -19.15
C THR A 58 26.64 18.45 -20.35
N THR A 59 26.72 19.54 -21.12
CA THR A 59 25.87 19.78 -22.30
C THR A 59 26.00 18.70 -23.39
N SER A 60 26.89 17.72 -23.25
CA SER A 60 27.05 16.59 -24.17
C SER A 60 26.33 15.30 -23.75
N THR A 61 25.72 15.21 -22.56
CA THR A 61 25.09 13.96 -22.06
C THR A 61 23.69 13.67 -22.59
N HIS A 62 23.33 14.19 -23.76
CA HIS A 62 21.96 14.15 -24.30
C HIS A 62 21.51 12.80 -24.91
N SER A 63 22.39 11.80 -25.00
CA SER A 63 22.04 10.49 -25.57
C SER A 63 21.55 9.49 -24.52
N ALA A 64 20.68 9.91 -23.62
CA ALA A 64 19.99 9.01 -22.70
C ALA A 64 18.82 8.31 -23.42
N THR A 65 18.70 7.00 -23.23
CA THR A 65 17.64 6.17 -23.80
C THR A 65 16.57 5.85 -22.74
N THR A 66 15.35 5.66 -23.21
CA THR A 66 14.22 5.08 -22.47
C THR A 66 13.90 3.76 -23.17
N PRO A 67 13.68 2.63 -22.46
CA PRO A 67 13.48 2.47 -21.02
C PRO A 67 14.77 2.25 -20.20
N LEU A 68 14.69 2.50 -18.88
CA LEU A 68 15.73 2.13 -17.92
C LEU A 68 15.80 0.59 -17.82
N ASP A 69 16.87 -0.01 -18.31
CA ASP A 69 17.14 -1.44 -18.21
C ASP A 69 18.49 -1.67 -17.48
N SER A 70 18.42 -1.74 -16.15
CA SER A 70 19.59 -1.87 -15.29
C SER A 70 19.41 -2.99 -14.26
N PRO A 71 20.40 -3.89 -14.10
CA PRO A 71 20.37 -4.86 -13.01
C PRO A 71 20.64 -4.22 -11.64
N TYR A 72 21.22 -3.02 -11.62
CA TYR A 72 21.68 -2.32 -10.42
C TYR A 72 20.69 -1.27 -9.91
N ILE A 73 19.80 -0.77 -10.77
CA ILE A 73 18.80 0.23 -10.40
C ILE A 73 17.42 -0.38 -10.56
N LYS A 74 16.67 -0.45 -9.46
CA LYS A 74 15.33 -1.05 -9.45
C LYS A 74 14.34 -0.07 -8.84
N LEU A 75 13.23 0.16 -9.54
CA LEU A 75 12.10 0.90 -8.98
C LEU A 75 11.51 0.05 -7.83
N VAL A 76 11.56 0.59 -6.62
CA VAL A 76 11.08 -0.11 -5.40
C VAL A 76 9.74 0.42 -4.92
N HIS A 77 9.36 1.64 -5.32
CA HIS A 77 8.09 2.23 -4.96
C HIS A 77 7.67 3.31 -5.96
N GLU A 78 6.38 3.36 -6.26
CA GLU A 78 5.75 4.41 -7.06
C GLU A 78 4.41 4.79 -6.40
N ALA A 79 4.30 6.04 -5.95
CA ALA A 79 3.08 6.58 -5.37
C ALA A 79 2.31 7.36 -6.44
N GLY A 80 1.82 6.66 -7.46
CA GLY A 80 1.20 7.29 -8.63
C GLY A 80 2.14 8.32 -9.27
N ASP A 81 1.65 9.56 -9.42
CA ASP A 81 2.40 10.69 -9.95
C ASP A 81 3.07 11.55 -8.86
N ALA A 82 3.01 11.14 -7.59
CA ALA A 82 3.47 11.97 -6.47
C ALA A 82 4.96 11.83 -6.17
N SER A 83 5.45 10.59 -6.18
CA SER A 83 6.84 10.24 -5.89
C SER A 83 7.19 8.89 -6.49
N ALA A 84 8.45 8.72 -6.85
CA ALA A 84 9.00 7.43 -7.24
C ALA A 84 10.33 7.21 -6.52
N VAL A 85 10.65 5.95 -6.24
CA VAL A 85 11.91 5.63 -5.59
C VAL A 85 12.57 4.40 -6.15
N TRP A 86 13.89 4.49 -6.31
CA TRP A 86 14.75 3.43 -6.78
C TRP A 86 15.75 2.99 -5.72
N SER A 87 16.00 1.69 -5.63
CA SER A 87 17.23 1.18 -5.04
C SER A 87 18.35 1.27 -6.05
N ILE A 88 19.53 1.72 -5.62
CA ILE A 88 20.75 1.77 -6.41
C ILE A 88 21.80 0.91 -5.72
N GLY A 89 22.13 -0.22 -6.36
CA GLY A 89 22.90 -1.27 -5.72
C GLY A 89 22.17 -1.83 -4.49
N SER A 90 22.96 -2.30 -3.53
CA SER A 90 22.53 -2.77 -2.22
C SER A 90 22.51 -1.66 -1.18
N ASN A 91 23.32 -0.60 -1.36
CA ASN A 91 23.63 0.36 -0.29
C ASN A 91 22.92 1.72 -0.38
N ALA A 92 22.27 2.06 -1.49
CA ALA A 92 21.66 3.39 -1.67
C ALA A 92 20.21 3.35 -2.18
N MET A 93 19.48 4.42 -1.90
CA MET A 93 18.13 4.70 -2.39
C MET A 93 18.10 6.11 -3.01
N CYS A 94 17.37 6.31 -4.11
CA CYS A 94 17.17 7.62 -4.73
C CYS A 94 15.68 7.95 -4.80
N LYS A 95 15.21 8.83 -3.90
CA LYS A 95 13.82 9.29 -3.83
C LYS A 95 13.64 10.51 -4.73
N VAL A 96 12.62 10.45 -5.59
CA VAL A 96 12.26 11.57 -6.47
C VAL A 96 10.86 12.04 -6.14
N ARG A 97 10.72 13.36 -5.91
CA ARG A 97 9.46 14.03 -5.56
C ARG A 97 9.37 15.37 -6.27
N TYR A 98 8.16 15.85 -6.54
CA TYR A 98 7.99 17.23 -7.00
C TYR A 98 8.42 18.23 -5.93
N ILE A 99 8.96 19.38 -6.37
CA ILE A 99 9.37 20.45 -5.47
C ILE A 99 8.14 21.19 -4.98
N GLU A 100 7.95 21.20 -3.66
CA GLU A 100 6.95 22.01 -2.99
C GLU A 100 7.61 23.27 -2.42
N LYS A 101 7.23 24.44 -2.95
CA LYS A 101 7.86 25.70 -2.57
C LYS A 101 7.51 26.07 -1.13
N GLY A 102 8.53 26.42 -0.34
CA GLY A 102 8.35 26.85 1.05
C GLY A 102 8.00 25.71 2.00
N VAL A 103 8.23 24.47 1.59
CA VAL A 103 8.09 23.27 2.42
C VAL A 103 9.48 22.78 2.82
N THR A 104 9.58 22.32 4.06
CA THR A 104 10.81 21.74 4.62
C THR A 104 11.25 20.51 3.83
N PRO A 105 12.46 20.51 3.23
CA PRO A 105 12.94 19.33 2.52
C PRO A 105 13.19 18.16 3.48
N GLU A 106 12.91 16.94 3.03
CA GLU A 106 13.11 15.72 3.84
C GLU A 106 14.57 15.56 4.31
N SER A 107 15.55 16.00 3.53
CA SER A 107 16.96 16.01 3.92
C SER A 107 17.25 16.90 5.13
N VAL A 108 16.56 18.04 5.26
CA VAL A 108 16.68 18.94 6.40
C VAL A 108 16.11 18.28 7.66
N THR A 109 14.93 17.66 7.54
CA THR A 109 14.32 16.89 8.63
C THR A 109 15.20 15.72 9.08
N LEU A 110 15.79 14.98 8.14
CA LEU A 110 16.72 13.88 8.44
C LEU A 110 17.96 14.35 9.20
N ASN A 111 18.54 15.47 8.78
CA ASN A 111 19.68 16.07 9.46
C ASN A 111 19.30 16.51 10.88
N PHE A 112 18.17 17.20 11.05
CA PHE A 112 17.65 17.59 12.37
C PHE A 112 17.50 16.38 13.31
N VAL A 113 16.84 15.30 12.85
CA VAL A 113 16.64 14.09 13.66
C VAL A 113 17.98 13.48 14.05
N ARG A 114 18.95 13.42 13.13
CA ARG A 114 20.29 12.89 13.45
C ARG A 114 21.00 13.74 14.50
N ASP A 115 20.85 15.06 14.44
CA ASP A 115 21.48 15.99 15.37
C ASP A 115 20.91 15.86 16.79
N GLN A 116 19.69 15.33 16.94
CA GLN A 116 19.12 14.94 18.24
C GLN A 116 19.77 13.69 18.86
N GLN A 117 20.60 12.96 18.10
CA GLN A 117 21.24 11.71 18.51
C GLN A 117 20.27 10.67 19.10
N PRO A 118 19.23 10.28 18.33
CA PRO A 118 18.17 9.43 18.84
C PRO A 118 18.63 8.01 19.18
N THR A 119 17.82 7.32 19.97
CA THR A 119 18.06 5.91 20.34
C THR A 119 17.87 4.93 19.18
N PHE A 120 17.25 5.39 18.09
CA PHE A 120 16.97 4.64 16.87
C PHE A 120 17.80 5.15 15.70
N GLU A 121 17.95 4.32 14.66
CA GLU A 121 18.65 4.74 13.44
C GLU A 121 17.70 5.29 12.37
N THR A 122 18.21 6.23 11.58
CA THR A 122 17.54 6.82 10.41
C THR A 122 18.44 6.73 9.17
N PRO A 123 17.87 6.83 7.95
CA PRO A 123 18.66 6.93 6.73
C PRO A 123 19.60 8.13 6.77
N MET A 124 20.82 7.95 6.26
CA MET A 124 21.75 9.05 6.12
C MET A 124 21.61 9.69 4.74
N VAL A 125 21.52 11.00 4.68
CA VAL A 125 21.57 11.74 3.41
C VAL A 125 22.97 11.60 2.81
N ILE A 126 23.05 11.02 1.62
CA ILE A 126 24.27 10.97 0.80
C ILE A 126 24.37 12.25 -0.02
N HIS A 127 23.28 12.60 -0.71
CA HIS A 127 23.22 13.78 -1.57
C HIS A 127 21.77 14.23 -1.73
N HIS A 128 21.56 15.53 -1.95
CA HIS A 128 20.24 16.08 -2.26
C HIS A 128 20.41 17.14 -3.34
N ALA A 129 19.68 16.98 -4.44
CA ALA A 129 19.71 17.89 -5.57
C ALA A 129 18.30 18.36 -5.96
N PHE A 130 18.24 19.52 -6.59
CA PHE A 130 17.02 20.12 -7.08
C PHE A 130 17.12 20.31 -8.60
N GLY A 131 16.19 19.69 -9.30
CA GLY A 131 15.93 19.93 -10.71
C GLY A 131 15.03 21.14 -10.93
N SER A 132 14.45 21.21 -12.13
CA SER A 132 13.52 22.28 -12.50
C SER A 132 12.17 22.19 -11.75
N ASP A 133 11.62 20.98 -11.60
CA ASP A 133 10.34 20.71 -10.95
C ASP A 133 10.39 19.58 -9.90
N ARG A 134 11.53 18.91 -9.76
CA ARG A 134 11.71 17.72 -8.90
C ARG A 134 12.93 17.85 -7.99
N SER A 135 12.85 17.22 -6.83
CA SER A 135 13.96 16.99 -5.92
C SER A 135 14.41 15.54 -6.00
N TYR A 136 15.71 15.32 -5.84
CA TYR A 136 16.38 14.03 -5.92
C TYR A 136 17.16 13.81 -4.64
N LEU A 137 16.67 12.93 -3.78
CA LEU A 137 17.24 12.64 -2.47
C LEU A 137 17.89 11.26 -2.46
N PHE A 138 19.21 11.24 -2.38
CA PHE A 138 20.02 10.03 -2.27
C PHE A 138 20.28 9.72 -0.80
N LEU A 139 19.88 8.54 -0.37
CA LEU A 139 19.96 8.08 1.02
C LEU A 139 20.77 6.79 1.11
N LYS A 140 21.57 6.67 2.18
CA LYS A 140 22.15 5.39 2.58
C LYS A 140 21.04 4.47 3.06
N ARG A 141 21.00 3.27 2.49
CA ARG A 141 20.03 2.25 2.87
C ARG A 141 20.23 1.84 4.33
N VAL A 142 19.13 1.76 5.05
CA VAL A 142 19.10 1.18 6.39
C VAL A 142 18.95 -0.35 6.27
N PRO A 143 19.87 -1.15 6.83
CA PRO A 143 19.81 -2.61 6.73
C PRO A 143 18.65 -3.17 7.55
N GLY A 144 18.05 -4.25 7.04
CA GLY A 144 16.94 -4.95 7.67
C GLY A 144 15.71 -5.10 6.76
N GLN A 145 14.61 -5.51 7.36
CA GLN A 145 13.32 -5.70 6.70
C GLN A 145 12.23 -4.87 7.38
N THR A 146 11.11 -4.65 6.71
CA THR A 146 9.99 -3.92 7.32
C THR A 146 9.38 -4.68 8.47
N LEU A 147 8.84 -3.96 9.45
CA LEU A 147 8.03 -4.56 10.48
C LEU A 147 6.84 -5.29 9.86
N ASP A 148 6.20 -4.73 8.82
CA ASP A 148 5.12 -5.38 8.07
C ASP A 148 5.51 -6.76 7.52
N ALA A 149 6.67 -6.87 6.86
CA ALA A 149 7.18 -8.13 6.30
C ALA A 149 7.67 -9.11 7.38
N ALA A 150 8.15 -8.59 8.52
CA ALA A 150 8.56 -9.42 9.64
C ALA A 150 7.36 -9.96 10.43
N TRP A 151 6.29 -9.16 10.59
CA TRP A 151 5.20 -9.37 11.54
C TRP A 151 4.57 -10.77 11.53
N PRO A 152 4.29 -11.39 10.36
CA PRO A 152 3.71 -12.73 10.29
C PRO A 152 4.61 -13.82 10.88
N ARG A 153 5.93 -13.61 10.88
CA ARG A 153 6.95 -14.57 11.33
C ARG A 153 7.35 -14.38 12.80
N LEU A 154 7.01 -13.24 13.40
CA LEU A 154 7.38 -12.93 14.78
C LEU A 154 6.49 -13.68 15.78
N ASN A 155 7.13 -14.21 16.84
CA ASN A 155 6.42 -14.72 18.01
C ASN A 155 5.89 -13.58 18.90
N GLU A 156 5.08 -13.92 19.91
CA GLU A 156 4.45 -12.93 20.79
C GLU A 156 5.45 -12.06 21.56
N TYR A 157 6.59 -12.62 21.94
CA TYR A 157 7.66 -11.87 22.61
C TYR A 157 8.17 -10.74 21.70
N TRP A 158 8.54 -11.05 20.46
CA TRP A 158 9.07 -10.06 19.52
C TRP A 158 8.05 -9.03 19.09
N ARG A 159 6.78 -9.42 18.92
CA ARG A 159 5.69 -8.46 18.66
C ARG A 159 5.56 -7.45 19.80
N ARG A 160 5.53 -7.92 21.06
CA ARG A 160 5.49 -7.03 22.23
C ARG A 160 6.74 -6.15 22.34
N HIS A 161 7.92 -6.72 22.08
CA HIS A 161 9.17 -5.99 22.06
C HIS A 161 9.12 -4.82 21.05
N TYR A 162 8.75 -5.08 19.80
CA TYR A 162 8.70 -4.03 18.77
C TYR A 162 7.59 -3.01 19.03
N VAL A 163 6.41 -3.42 19.49
CA VAL A 163 5.35 -2.48 19.89
C VAL A 163 5.84 -1.56 21.01
N LYS A 164 6.50 -2.11 22.03
CA LYS A 164 7.06 -1.31 23.13
C LYS A 164 8.10 -0.32 22.61
N ALA A 165 9.04 -0.77 21.80
CA ALA A 165 10.10 0.10 21.34
C ALA A 165 9.61 1.17 20.34
N VAL A 166 8.59 0.89 19.52
CA VAL A 166 7.90 1.94 18.73
C VAL A 166 7.26 2.99 19.65
N ALA A 167 6.57 2.56 20.71
CA ALA A 167 5.97 3.48 21.67
C ALA A 167 7.01 4.33 22.42
N ASP A 168 8.15 3.73 22.79
CA ASP A 168 9.25 4.45 23.43
C ASP A 168 9.89 5.47 22.47
N ILE A 169 10.05 5.14 21.19
CA ILE A 169 10.55 6.09 20.19
C ILE A 169 9.57 7.24 19.96
N CYS A 170 8.26 6.97 19.86
CA CYS A 170 7.26 8.03 19.77
C CYS A 170 7.32 8.97 20.98
N ARG A 171 7.59 8.43 22.18
CA ARG A 171 7.77 9.24 23.40
C ARG A 171 9.02 10.10 23.30
N GLU A 172 10.15 9.53 22.89
CA GLU A 172 11.42 10.25 22.70
C GLU A 172 11.28 11.39 21.69
N MET A 173 10.70 11.12 20.51
CA MET A 173 10.46 12.14 19.49
C MET A 173 9.56 13.27 20.01
N ALA A 174 8.56 12.94 20.85
CA ALA A 174 7.65 13.93 21.41
C ALA A 174 8.30 14.87 22.44
N GLU A 175 9.52 14.56 22.92
CA GLU A 175 10.31 15.45 23.78
C GLU A 175 10.91 16.62 22.98
N TRP A 176 11.08 16.47 21.67
CA TRP A 176 11.60 17.53 20.80
C TRP A 176 10.45 18.50 20.47
N LYS A 177 10.41 19.64 21.17
CA LYS A 177 9.35 20.63 21.04
C LYS A 177 9.66 21.68 19.98
N GLY A 178 8.64 22.10 19.24
CA GLY A 178 8.65 23.26 18.36
C GLY A 178 7.95 24.46 18.99
N LEU A 179 8.32 25.66 18.56
CA LEU A 179 7.63 26.90 18.97
C LEU A 179 6.31 27.10 18.20
N GLU A 180 6.22 26.55 17.00
CA GLU A 180 5.10 26.72 16.09
C GLU A 180 4.81 25.44 15.30
N PHE A 181 3.61 25.35 14.74
CA PHE A 181 3.24 24.30 13.81
C PHE A 181 4.03 24.49 12.51
N GLY A 182 4.92 23.57 12.17
CA GLY A 182 5.74 23.70 10.97
C GLY A 182 6.79 22.62 10.88
N GLY A 183 7.65 22.73 9.89
CA GLY A 183 8.83 21.89 9.79
C GLY A 183 9.97 22.42 10.64
N VAL A 184 11.01 21.61 10.74
CA VAL A 184 12.10 21.79 11.71
C VAL A 184 12.97 23.03 11.47
N ASP A 185 12.86 23.65 10.29
CA ASP A 185 13.56 24.88 9.90
C ASP A 185 12.64 26.11 9.85
N GLY A 186 11.42 26.01 10.39
CA GLY A 186 10.41 27.07 10.36
C GLY A 186 9.68 27.21 9.03
N GLN A 187 9.95 26.34 8.04
CA GLN A 187 9.15 26.26 6.82
C GLN A 187 7.90 25.40 7.03
N ASN A 188 7.12 25.22 5.97
CA ASN A 188 5.86 24.49 6.02
C ASN A 188 6.06 22.96 5.99
N VAL A 189 4.98 22.23 6.29
CA VAL A 189 4.89 20.76 6.21
C VAL A 189 3.83 20.38 5.19
N PRO A 190 4.09 19.43 4.26
CA PRO A 190 3.15 19.09 3.21
C PRO A 190 2.09 18.10 3.71
N GLU A 191 1.23 18.57 4.62
CA GLU A 191 0.17 17.77 5.26
C GLU A 191 -1.18 17.98 4.57
N ALA A 192 -1.40 17.21 3.50
CA ALA A 192 -2.60 17.32 2.66
C ALA A 192 -3.90 16.96 3.39
N TYR A 193 -3.86 16.17 4.46
CA TYR A 193 -5.07 15.79 5.21
C TYR A 193 -5.65 16.94 6.03
N LEU A 194 -4.87 17.99 6.29
CA LEU A 194 -5.32 19.20 7.00
C LEU A 194 -5.79 20.31 6.05
N LEU A 195 -5.66 20.12 4.74
CA LEU A 195 -6.14 21.09 3.76
C LEU A 195 -7.66 21.03 3.60
N LYS A 196 -8.28 22.19 3.41
CA LYS A 196 -9.70 22.27 3.04
C LYS A 196 -9.91 21.64 1.65
N PHE A 197 -10.88 20.75 1.57
CA PHE A 197 -11.28 20.12 0.32
C PHE A 197 -11.66 21.19 -0.73
N SER A 198 -11.09 21.09 -1.94
CA SER A 198 -11.25 22.05 -3.05
C SER A 198 -10.62 23.44 -2.85
N GLY A 199 -9.89 23.67 -1.77
CA GLY A 199 -9.09 24.88 -1.58
C GLY A 199 -7.76 24.84 -2.34
N PRO A 200 -7.06 25.98 -2.49
CA PRO A 200 -5.68 25.98 -2.96
C PRO A 200 -4.78 25.14 -2.01
N GLU A 201 -3.74 24.50 -2.56
CA GLU A 201 -2.70 23.86 -1.76
C GLU A 201 -1.93 24.93 -0.97
N ASP A 202 -2.34 25.15 0.28
CA ASP A 202 -1.75 26.11 1.21
C ASP A 202 -1.28 25.39 2.47
N PHE A 203 0.00 25.02 2.48
CA PHE A 203 0.65 24.37 3.61
C PHE A 203 1.12 25.35 4.69
N SER A 204 0.71 26.62 4.66
CA SER A 204 1.11 27.58 5.70
C SER A 204 0.73 27.08 7.10
N SER A 205 1.63 27.30 8.05
CA SER A 205 1.43 26.97 9.47
C SER A 205 0.08 27.46 9.99
N VAL A 206 -0.29 28.69 9.65
CA VAL A 206 -1.57 29.32 10.01
C VAL A 206 -2.76 28.54 9.47
N ASN A 207 -2.73 28.12 8.20
CA ASN A 207 -3.84 27.38 7.60
C ASN A 207 -3.98 25.98 8.21
N LEU A 208 -2.86 25.26 8.37
CA LEU A 208 -2.86 23.91 8.95
C LEU A 208 -3.29 23.94 10.43
N GLN A 209 -2.83 24.93 11.19
CA GLN A 209 -3.27 25.13 12.57
C GLN A 209 -4.75 25.46 12.67
N ALA A 210 -5.27 26.35 11.82
CA ALA A 210 -6.71 26.67 11.79
C ALA A 210 -7.57 25.44 11.50
N ALA A 211 -7.10 24.52 10.66
CA ALA A 211 -7.77 23.24 10.42
C ALA A 211 -7.77 22.34 11.67
N CYS A 212 -6.65 22.25 12.39
CA CYS A 212 -6.55 21.54 13.66
C CYS A 212 -7.49 22.13 14.73
N GLU A 213 -7.53 23.45 14.88
CA GLU A 213 -8.40 24.16 15.82
C GLU A 213 -9.88 23.93 15.48
N ALA A 214 -10.25 23.94 14.19
CA ALA A 214 -11.60 23.63 13.74
C ALA A 214 -12.03 22.19 14.06
N MET A 215 -11.07 21.25 14.18
CA MET A 215 -11.31 19.88 14.64
C MET A 215 -11.33 19.74 16.17
N GLY A 216 -11.16 20.83 16.92
CA GLY A 216 -11.11 20.82 18.38
C GLY A 216 -9.79 20.28 18.95
N MET A 217 -8.71 20.27 18.16
CA MET A 217 -7.39 19.85 18.62
C MET A 217 -6.73 20.97 19.44
N GLY A 218 -6.09 20.61 20.56
CA GLY A 218 -5.27 21.55 21.33
C GLY A 218 -4.02 21.95 20.54
N CYS A 219 -3.93 23.22 20.15
CA CYS A 219 -2.81 23.77 19.39
C CYS A 219 -1.88 24.62 20.28
N THR A 220 -1.57 24.12 21.48
CA THR A 220 -0.74 24.82 22.48
C THR A 220 0.66 24.23 22.62
N ASP A 221 0.83 22.94 22.34
CA ASP A 221 2.10 22.23 22.45
C ASP A 221 2.43 21.54 21.12
N PHE A 222 3.50 22.00 20.45
CA PHE A 222 3.95 21.39 19.19
C PHE A 222 5.12 20.45 19.47
N VAL A 223 4.97 19.21 19.02
CA VAL A 223 5.95 18.14 19.23
C VAL A 223 6.41 17.58 17.90
N PHE A 224 7.67 17.15 17.83
CA PHE A 224 8.16 16.46 16.65
C PHE A 224 7.47 15.11 16.50
N THR A 225 7.04 14.80 15.28
CA THR A 225 6.43 13.53 14.92
C THR A 225 6.88 13.12 13.54
N HIS A 226 6.85 11.81 13.27
CA HIS A 226 7.15 11.26 11.97
C HIS A 226 6.07 11.58 10.91
N ALA A 227 4.82 11.82 11.35
CA ALA A 227 3.64 12.08 10.50
C ALA A 227 3.27 10.99 9.46
N ASP A 228 3.94 9.83 9.48
CA ASP A 228 3.67 8.68 8.59
C ASP A 228 4.27 7.37 9.15
N LEU A 229 4.10 7.10 10.44
CA LEU A 229 4.78 5.98 11.11
C LEU A 229 4.00 4.65 10.94
N GLY A 230 3.95 4.15 9.70
CA GLY A 230 3.38 2.84 9.37
C GLY A 230 4.37 1.67 9.54
N PRO A 231 3.89 0.42 9.59
CA PRO A 231 4.76 -0.77 9.71
C PRO A 231 5.67 -0.98 8.50
N THR A 232 5.39 -0.31 7.37
CA THR A 232 6.24 -0.26 6.18
C THR A 232 7.38 0.77 6.28
N ASN A 233 7.35 1.70 7.25
CA ASN A 233 8.39 2.70 7.50
C ASN A 233 9.25 2.35 8.74
N ILE A 234 8.98 1.22 9.38
CA ILE A 234 9.76 0.70 10.51
C ILE A 234 10.63 -0.43 10.00
N ILE A 235 11.95 -0.33 10.21
CA ILE A 235 12.91 -1.38 9.89
C ILE A 235 13.33 -2.11 11.15
N VAL A 236 13.26 -3.43 11.06
CA VAL A 236 13.69 -4.37 12.08
C VAL A 236 14.75 -5.32 11.52
N GLU A 237 15.45 -6.01 12.42
CA GLU A 237 16.45 -7.01 12.07
C GLU A 237 15.84 -8.13 11.19
N GLU A 238 16.63 -8.68 10.26
CA GLU A 238 16.20 -9.84 9.46
C GLU A 238 15.89 -11.05 10.34
N GLU A 239 16.75 -11.28 11.31
CA GLU A 239 16.56 -12.24 12.39
C GLU A 239 16.69 -11.50 13.72
N PRO A 240 15.63 -11.48 14.55
CA PRO A 240 15.67 -10.81 15.84
C PRO A 240 16.73 -11.44 16.77
N LYS A 241 17.82 -10.71 17.04
CA LYS A 241 18.97 -11.17 17.83
C LYS A 241 19.26 -10.27 19.01
N SER A 242 19.07 -8.95 18.88
CA SER A 242 19.49 -7.96 19.87
C SER A 242 18.54 -7.73 21.06
N GLY A 243 17.50 -8.56 21.20
CA GLY A 243 16.61 -8.63 22.38
C GLY A 243 16.90 -9.80 23.33
N LYS A 244 17.90 -10.64 23.05
CA LYS A 244 18.25 -11.75 23.96
C LYS A 244 18.92 -11.21 25.24
N GLN A 245 18.18 -11.16 26.34
CA GLN A 245 18.81 -11.40 27.64
C GLN A 245 19.40 -12.81 27.58
N THR A 246 20.72 -12.90 27.48
CA THR A 246 21.46 -14.13 27.72
C THR A 246 21.11 -14.58 29.15
N PRO A 247 20.70 -15.83 29.39
CA PRO A 247 20.56 -16.31 30.77
C PRO A 247 21.96 -16.32 31.37
N THR A 248 22.26 -15.28 32.13
CA THR A 248 23.51 -15.18 32.87
C THR A 248 23.37 -16.12 34.05
N LEU A 249 23.90 -17.34 33.89
CA LEU A 249 24.20 -18.22 35.01
C LEU A 249 25.24 -17.52 35.88
N LEU A 250 24.81 -16.98 37.01
CA LEU A 250 25.68 -16.61 38.12
C LEU A 250 25.09 -17.09 39.46
N PRO A 251 25.94 -17.36 40.46
CA PRO A 251 25.87 -18.54 41.30
C PRO A 251 25.05 -18.37 42.59
N GLN A 252 24.74 -19.53 43.16
CA GLN A 252 24.01 -19.82 44.40
C GLN A 252 24.09 -18.74 45.50
N GLN A 253 22.91 -18.44 46.06
CA GLN A 253 22.78 -18.16 47.50
C GLN A 253 21.67 -19.05 48.08
N THR A 254 22.10 -19.96 48.95
CA THR A 254 21.28 -20.80 49.81
C THR A 254 20.54 -19.96 50.86
N PRO A 255 19.27 -20.28 51.16
CA PRO A 255 18.75 -20.08 52.50
C PRO A 255 18.39 -21.43 53.11
N THR A 256 19.13 -21.79 54.15
CA THR A 256 18.76 -22.78 55.16
C THR A 256 17.47 -22.33 55.84
N LEU A 257 16.40 -23.14 55.85
CA LEU A 257 15.35 -23.10 56.87
C LEU A 257 14.47 -24.37 56.81
N LEU A 258 14.71 -25.22 57.82
CA LEU A 258 13.78 -26.09 58.56
C LEU A 258 12.82 -27.04 57.79
N LEU A 259 13.05 -28.33 58.03
CA LEU A 259 12.14 -29.45 57.76
C LEU A 259 10.70 -29.14 58.25
N GLN A 260 9.77 -29.04 57.31
CA GLN A 260 8.36 -29.31 57.55
C GLN A 260 7.89 -30.36 56.53
N THR A 261 7.32 -31.44 57.04
CA THR A 261 6.79 -32.56 56.26
C THR A 261 5.64 -32.09 55.35
N PRO A 262 5.54 -32.59 54.10
CA PRO A 262 4.45 -32.23 53.20
C PRO A 262 3.11 -32.82 53.69
N PRO A 263 1.98 -32.10 53.51
CA PRO A 263 0.64 -32.64 53.76
C PRO A 263 0.26 -33.69 52.70
N PRO A 264 -0.67 -34.62 53.01
CA PRO A 264 -1.07 -35.67 52.07
C PRO A 264 -1.77 -35.10 50.83
N PRO A 265 -1.70 -35.80 49.68
CA PRO A 265 -2.29 -35.33 48.43
C PRO A 265 -3.82 -35.29 48.50
N LEU A 266 -4.41 -34.23 47.94
CA LEU A 266 -5.86 -34.09 47.76
C LEU A 266 -6.40 -35.16 46.78
N PRO A 267 -7.63 -35.67 47.01
CA PRO A 267 -8.26 -36.59 46.06
C PRO A 267 -8.60 -35.90 44.73
N PRO A 268 -8.64 -36.65 43.62
CA PRO A 268 -8.94 -36.10 42.31
C PRO A 268 -10.38 -35.55 42.24
N PRO A 269 -10.62 -34.52 41.39
CA PRO A 269 -11.94 -33.93 41.25
C PRO A 269 -12.94 -34.90 40.62
N LEU A 270 -14.19 -34.88 41.12
CA LEU A 270 -15.30 -35.65 40.58
C LEU A 270 -15.63 -35.22 39.14
N PRO A 271 -15.98 -36.17 38.25
CA PRO A 271 -16.38 -35.84 36.88
C PRO A 271 -17.70 -35.05 36.86
N PRO A 272 -17.91 -34.18 35.85
CA PRO A 272 -19.14 -33.42 35.71
C PRO A 272 -20.35 -34.32 35.46
N PRO A 273 -21.57 -33.91 35.88
CA PRO A 273 -22.77 -34.68 35.67
C PRO A 273 -23.09 -34.83 34.18
N LEU A 274 -23.55 -36.02 33.79
CA LEU A 274 -23.97 -36.33 32.43
C LEU A 274 -25.19 -35.47 32.01
N PRO A 275 -25.22 -34.96 30.76
CA PRO A 275 -26.37 -34.23 30.24
C PRO A 275 -27.61 -35.15 30.11
N PRO A 276 -28.83 -34.60 30.21
CA PRO A 276 -30.05 -35.37 30.05
C PRO A 276 -30.16 -35.95 28.62
N PRO A 277 -30.83 -37.11 28.46
CA PRO A 277 -30.96 -37.77 27.16
C PRO A 277 -31.78 -36.90 26.19
N LEU A 278 -31.33 -36.87 24.93
CA LEU A 278 -31.99 -36.16 23.83
C LEU A 278 -33.37 -36.79 23.53
N PRO A 279 -34.37 -35.99 23.14
CA PRO A 279 -35.66 -36.50 22.69
C PRO A 279 -35.49 -37.34 21.40
N PRO A 280 -36.38 -38.33 21.16
CA PRO A 280 -36.30 -39.15 19.96
C PRO A 280 -36.49 -38.32 18.69
N PRO A 281 -35.81 -38.69 17.59
CA PRO A 281 -35.89 -37.96 16.34
C PRO A 281 -37.31 -38.03 15.75
N LEU A 282 -37.77 -36.90 15.21
CA LEU A 282 -39.01 -36.82 14.46
C LEU A 282 -38.93 -37.68 13.19
N PRO A 283 -40.03 -38.33 12.77
CA PRO A 283 -40.04 -39.10 11.54
C PRO A 283 -39.77 -38.20 10.32
N PRO A 284 -39.10 -38.73 9.27
CA PRO A 284 -38.76 -37.94 8.10
C PRO A 284 -40.02 -37.47 7.36
N PRO A 285 -40.00 -36.26 6.78
CA PRO A 285 -41.12 -35.76 5.99
C PRO A 285 -41.32 -36.63 4.74
N LEU A 286 -42.59 -36.83 4.37
CA LEU A 286 -42.96 -37.55 3.15
C LEU A 286 -42.35 -36.84 1.92
N PRO A 287 -41.87 -37.60 0.91
CA PRO A 287 -41.29 -37.00 -0.29
C PRO A 287 -42.36 -36.21 -1.08
N PRO A 288 -41.97 -35.09 -1.70
CA PRO A 288 -42.89 -34.30 -2.54
C PRO A 288 -43.34 -35.11 -3.77
N PRO A 289 -44.55 -34.83 -4.30
CA PRO A 289 -45.04 -35.50 -5.51
C PRO A 289 -44.11 -35.19 -6.70
N LEU A 290 -43.90 -36.20 -7.54
CA LEU A 290 -43.05 -36.11 -8.73
C LEU A 290 -43.57 -35.02 -9.70
N PRO A 291 -42.67 -34.21 -10.29
CA PRO A 291 -43.04 -33.21 -11.28
C PRO A 291 -43.54 -33.89 -12.58
N PRO A 292 -44.40 -33.21 -13.36
CA PRO A 292 -44.86 -33.70 -14.65
C PRO A 292 -43.68 -33.85 -15.63
N PRO A 293 -43.76 -34.79 -16.60
CA PRO A 293 -42.68 -35.04 -17.55
C PRO A 293 -42.40 -33.80 -18.42
N LEU A 294 -41.12 -33.55 -18.67
CA LEU A 294 -40.63 -32.42 -19.47
C LEU A 294 -41.04 -32.56 -20.95
N PRO A 295 -41.30 -31.44 -21.64
CA PRO A 295 -41.52 -31.45 -23.09
C PRO A 295 -40.25 -31.90 -23.85
N PRO A 296 -40.41 -32.45 -25.07
CA PRO A 296 -39.28 -32.92 -25.87
C PRO A 296 -38.32 -31.76 -26.23
N PRO A 297 -37.02 -32.05 -26.37
CA PRO A 297 -36.01 -31.03 -26.65
C PRO A 297 -36.22 -30.38 -28.02
N LEU A 298 -36.01 -29.06 -28.07
CA LEU A 298 -36.02 -28.29 -29.31
C LEU A 298 -34.83 -28.69 -30.21
N PRO A 299 -34.99 -28.61 -31.55
CA PRO A 299 -33.91 -28.91 -32.48
C PRO A 299 -32.73 -27.93 -32.30
N PRO A 300 -31.49 -28.37 -32.59
CA PRO A 300 -30.30 -27.54 -32.42
C PRO A 300 -30.34 -26.31 -33.35
N PRO A 301 -29.77 -25.18 -32.91
CA PRO A 301 -29.71 -23.97 -33.72
C PRO A 301 -28.81 -24.16 -34.94
N LEU A 302 -29.20 -23.55 -36.06
CA LEU A 302 -28.41 -23.52 -37.29
C LEU A 302 -27.06 -22.81 -37.06
N PRO A 303 -25.97 -23.27 -37.71
CA PRO A 303 -24.67 -22.64 -37.58
C PRO A 303 -24.67 -21.21 -38.15
N PRO A 304 -23.85 -20.31 -37.59
CA PRO A 304 -23.75 -18.93 -38.06
C PRO A 304 -23.15 -18.87 -39.48
N PRO A 305 -23.53 -17.86 -40.29
CA PRO A 305 -22.96 -17.68 -41.63
C PRO A 305 -21.47 -17.35 -41.55
N LEU A 306 -20.71 -17.88 -42.52
CA LEU A 306 -19.27 -17.66 -42.63
C LEU A 306 -18.94 -16.16 -42.86
N PRO A 307 -17.84 -15.66 -42.28
CA PRO A 307 -17.40 -14.28 -42.49
C PRO A 307 -16.93 -14.05 -43.94
N PRO A 308 -17.04 -12.81 -44.46
CA PRO A 308 -16.57 -12.47 -45.80
C PRO A 308 -15.04 -12.56 -45.90
N PRO A 309 -14.49 -12.84 -47.10
CA PRO A 309 -13.05 -12.97 -47.31
C PRO A 309 -12.32 -11.64 -47.10
N LEU A 310 -11.11 -11.73 -46.54
CA LEU A 310 -10.23 -10.58 -46.27
C LEU A 310 -9.75 -9.90 -47.57
N PRO A 311 -9.57 -8.56 -47.56
CA PRO A 311 -9.01 -7.83 -48.70
C PRO A 311 -7.51 -8.15 -48.90
N PRO A 312 -6.99 -8.04 -50.13
CA PRO A 312 -5.59 -8.33 -50.43
C PRO A 312 -4.63 -7.30 -49.79
N PRO A 313 -3.39 -7.70 -49.49
CA PRO A 313 -2.40 -6.84 -48.83
C PRO A 313 -1.94 -5.69 -49.72
N LEU A 314 -1.71 -4.53 -49.10
CA LEU A 314 -1.17 -3.33 -49.75
C LEU A 314 0.32 -3.49 -50.13
N PRO A 315 0.77 -2.86 -51.22
CA PRO A 315 2.18 -2.90 -51.64
C PRO A 315 3.09 -2.05 -50.73
N PRO A 316 4.39 -2.38 -50.64
CA PRO A 316 5.34 -1.69 -49.78
C PRO A 316 5.70 -0.28 -50.26
N PRO A 317 6.17 0.62 -49.36
CA PRO A 317 6.50 2.00 -49.72
C PRO A 317 7.82 2.10 -50.50
N LEU A 318 7.86 2.99 -51.49
CA LEU A 318 9.06 3.35 -52.26
C LEU A 318 10.04 4.20 -51.43
N PRO A 319 11.36 4.09 -51.68
CA PRO A 319 12.38 4.88 -50.99
C PRO A 319 12.42 6.33 -51.49
N PRO A 320 12.78 7.31 -50.63
CA PRO A 320 12.85 8.71 -51.01
C PRO A 320 14.08 9.02 -51.88
N GLN A 321 13.83 9.68 -53.00
CA GLN A 321 14.84 10.22 -53.89
C GLN A 321 15.45 11.52 -53.33
N THR A 322 16.78 11.57 -53.37
CA THR A 322 17.60 12.77 -53.14
C THR A 322 17.47 13.75 -54.31
N GLY A 323 17.29 15.05 -54.01
CA GLY A 323 17.33 16.12 -54.99
C GLY A 323 17.73 17.46 -54.36
N LEU A 324 18.95 17.91 -54.69
CA LEU A 324 19.45 19.29 -54.65
C LEU A 324 18.52 20.22 -55.49
N ALA A 325 18.41 21.55 -55.37
CA ALA A 325 19.36 22.60 -54.98
C ALA A 325 18.67 23.99 -54.88
N ARG A 326 19.39 24.97 -54.27
CA ARG A 326 19.41 26.44 -54.52
C ARG A 326 18.17 27.26 -54.10
N SER A 327 18.22 28.53 -53.66
CA SER A 327 19.24 29.52 -53.26
C SER A 327 18.47 30.81 -52.85
N ALA A 328 19.18 31.78 -52.23
CA ALA A 328 18.89 33.23 -52.08
C ALA A 328 18.04 33.64 -50.84
N LEU A 329 18.30 34.73 -50.10
CA LEU A 329 19.37 35.76 -50.01
C LEU A 329 19.01 36.65 -48.78
N HIS A 330 19.96 37.50 -48.33
CA HIS A 330 19.85 38.64 -47.37
C HIS A 330 20.04 38.34 -45.87
N SER A 331 21.24 38.58 -45.31
CA SER A 331 21.79 39.86 -44.77
C SER A 331 21.03 40.37 -43.53
N SER A 332 21.62 40.46 -42.34
CA SER A 332 22.65 41.44 -42.00
C SER A 332 23.28 41.18 -40.62
N SER A 333 24.50 41.70 -40.50
CA SER A 333 25.43 41.79 -39.37
C SER A 333 24.88 42.45 -38.10
N SER A 334 25.39 42.04 -36.93
CA SER A 334 26.19 42.93 -36.08
C SER A 334 27.00 42.16 -35.03
N ASP A 335 28.32 42.39 -35.08
CA ASP A 335 29.35 42.03 -34.12
C ASP A 335 29.11 42.64 -32.73
N SER A 336 29.60 41.98 -31.67
CA SER A 336 30.86 42.38 -31.01
C SER A 336 31.07 41.71 -29.64
N SER A 337 32.07 40.84 -29.63
CA SER A 337 33.25 40.88 -28.73
C SER A 337 33.12 40.68 -27.22
N ALA A 338 33.69 39.55 -26.80
CA ALA A 338 34.11 39.21 -25.45
C ALA A 338 35.40 39.90 -25.00
N HIS A 339 35.62 39.94 -23.68
CA HIS A 339 36.89 39.79 -22.94
C HIS A 339 36.60 40.09 -21.44
N ASN A 340 37.24 39.53 -20.40
CA ASN A 340 38.00 38.30 -20.13
C ASN A 340 38.41 38.37 -18.63
N PHE A 341 38.58 37.21 -17.95
CA PHE A 341 39.34 37.01 -16.67
C PHE A 341 38.88 37.74 -15.38
N THR A 342 38.83 37.17 -14.16
CA THR A 342 39.81 36.33 -13.46
C THR A 342 39.24 35.81 -12.12
N LYS A 343 39.70 34.61 -11.71
CA LYS A 343 40.07 34.15 -10.34
C LYS A 343 39.01 33.81 -9.25
N ARG A 344 39.26 32.62 -8.71
CA ARG A 344 38.78 31.93 -7.49
C ARG A 344 39.28 32.63 -6.20
N PRO A 345 38.75 32.28 -5.00
CA PRO A 345 39.50 31.39 -4.11
C PRO A 345 38.66 30.37 -3.31
N THR A 346 39.33 29.28 -2.89
CA THR A 346 38.91 28.20 -1.97
C THR A 346 39.07 28.59 -0.48
N PRO A 347 38.38 27.91 0.46
CA PRO A 347 38.54 28.10 1.91
C PRO A 347 39.55 27.12 2.55
N HIS A 348 40.01 27.45 3.77
CA HIS A 348 40.84 26.62 4.64
C HIS A 348 40.15 26.37 6.01
N PRO A 349 40.55 25.32 6.76
CA PRO A 349 39.71 24.60 7.74
C PRO A 349 40.10 24.86 9.20
N HIS A 350 39.18 24.59 10.15
CA HIS A 350 39.52 24.48 11.57
C HIS A 350 38.84 23.28 12.26
N HIS A 351 39.71 22.33 12.63
CA HIS A 351 39.78 21.53 13.88
C HIS A 351 38.53 20.90 14.52
N MET A 352 38.53 19.56 14.49
CA MET A 352 37.83 18.65 15.42
C MET A 352 38.67 18.35 16.67
N LEU A 353 38.00 18.11 17.80
CA LEU A 353 38.46 17.34 18.97
C LEU A 353 37.27 16.50 19.54
N PRO A 354 37.49 15.43 20.34
CA PRO A 354 37.00 14.09 20.04
C PRO A 354 35.78 13.62 20.85
N ALA A 355 35.16 12.55 20.34
CA ALA A 355 33.99 11.86 20.89
C ALA A 355 34.31 10.93 22.08
N LEU A 356 33.37 10.89 23.04
CA LEU A 356 33.26 9.93 24.14
C LEU A 356 32.39 8.71 23.75
N PRO A 357 32.46 7.56 24.46
CA PRO A 357 32.19 6.25 23.89
C PRO A 357 30.69 5.87 23.80
N ALA A 358 30.42 4.99 22.84
CA ALA A 358 29.11 4.52 22.39
C ALA A 358 28.21 3.97 23.52
N SER A 359 27.03 4.56 23.68
CA SER A 359 25.91 3.92 24.35
C SER A 359 25.25 2.89 23.41
N LYS A 360 24.74 1.80 23.99
CA LYS A 360 24.06 0.72 23.27
C LYS A 360 22.81 1.26 22.55
N LYS A 361 22.86 1.35 21.22
CA LYS A 361 21.72 1.73 20.36
C LYS A 361 20.67 0.63 20.32
N ALA A 362 19.39 1.01 20.25
CA ALA A 362 18.25 0.09 20.31
C ALA A 362 17.98 -0.62 18.97
N SER A 363 17.27 -1.75 19.02
CA SER A 363 16.97 -2.70 17.94
C SER A 363 15.97 -2.22 16.86
N ILE A 364 15.62 -0.93 16.81
CA ILE A 364 14.60 -0.39 15.90
C ILE A 364 15.18 0.80 15.11
N ARG A 365 14.78 0.89 13.84
CA ARG A 365 15.20 1.94 12.92
C ARG A 365 13.96 2.52 12.23
N ILE A 366 13.91 3.84 12.07
CA ILE A 366 12.74 4.57 11.53
C ILE A 366 13.14 5.27 10.24
N LEU A 367 12.30 5.14 9.20
CA LEU A 367 12.50 5.72 7.88
C LEU A 367 11.49 6.84 7.62
N PRO A 368 11.91 8.11 7.37
CA PRO A 368 10.99 9.15 6.99
C PRO A 368 10.26 8.84 5.67
N LYS A 369 8.94 9.09 5.71
CA LYS A 369 7.92 9.05 4.65
C LYS A 369 8.38 8.44 3.31
N TRP A 370 8.12 7.13 3.17
CA TRP A 370 8.20 6.22 2.00
C TRP A 370 9.57 5.64 1.64
N ILE A 371 9.85 4.45 2.21
CA ILE A 371 10.11 3.15 1.56
C ILE A 371 10.47 2.18 2.66
N ALA A 372 9.88 0.99 2.67
CA ALA A 372 10.73 -0.19 2.71
C ALA A 372 10.09 -1.35 1.96
N MET A 373 10.77 -1.82 0.91
CA MET A 373 10.73 -3.20 0.46
C MET A 373 12.12 -3.65 -0.04
N ASN A 374 12.63 -4.64 0.67
CA ASN A 374 13.37 -5.83 0.23
C ASN A 374 14.28 -5.72 -1.02
N SER A 375 15.60 -5.63 -0.82
CA SER A 375 16.57 -6.21 -1.76
C SER A 375 16.77 -7.66 -1.35
N SER A 376 15.97 -8.55 -1.90
CA SER A 376 16.46 -9.91 -2.08
C SER A 376 17.43 -9.89 -3.27
N SER A 377 18.66 -9.42 -3.06
CA SER A 377 19.78 -9.89 -3.86
C SER A 377 20.00 -11.34 -3.47
N LYS A 378 19.48 -12.24 -4.31
CA LYS A 378 19.90 -13.64 -4.29
C LYS A 378 21.38 -13.67 -4.64
N SER A 379 22.26 -13.62 -3.64
CA SER A 379 23.53 -14.31 -3.74
C SER A 379 23.31 -15.77 -3.37
N ALA A 380 24.03 -16.65 -4.05
CA ALA A 380 23.71 -18.05 -4.26
C ALA A 380 23.60 -18.88 -2.96
N THR A 381 22.38 -19.06 -2.45
CA THR A 381 21.89 -20.26 -1.73
C THR A 381 20.37 -20.42 -1.92
N GLY A 382 19.91 -20.21 -3.16
CA GLY A 382 18.50 -20.04 -3.50
C GLY A 382 17.76 -21.28 -4.02
N TYR A 383 17.85 -22.44 -3.36
CA TYR A 383 17.13 -23.65 -3.83
C TYR A 383 16.01 -24.19 -2.91
N SER A 384 15.89 -23.76 -1.64
CA SER A 384 14.91 -24.37 -0.71
C SER A 384 13.63 -23.55 -0.46
N HIS A 385 13.68 -22.22 -0.32
CA HIS A 385 12.52 -21.45 0.18
C HIS A 385 11.56 -20.91 -0.92
N ILE A 386 12.06 -20.61 -2.12
CA ILE A 386 11.22 -20.25 -3.29
C ILE A 386 10.49 -21.48 -3.82
N SER A 387 11.14 -22.64 -3.69
CA SER A 387 10.52 -23.94 -3.88
C SER A 387 9.27 -24.05 -3.00
N CYS A 388 9.32 -23.79 -1.70
CA CYS A 388 8.16 -23.95 -0.81
C CYS A 388 6.95 -23.04 -1.12
N GLN A 389 7.10 -21.74 -1.37
CA GLN A 389 5.94 -20.86 -1.64
C GLN A 389 5.34 -21.08 -3.04
N ALA A 390 6.19 -21.31 -4.05
CA ALA A 390 5.72 -21.70 -5.39
C ALA A 390 5.09 -23.10 -5.36
N LEU A 391 5.63 -24.04 -4.57
CA LEU A 391 5.04 -25.36 -4.34
C LEU A 391 3.70 -25.26 -3.60
N ILE A 392 3.56 -24.37 -2.61
CA ILE A 392 2.28 -24.16 -1.89
C ILE A 392 1.23 -23.57 -2.82
N PHE A 393 1.55 -22.52 -3.59
CA PHE A 393 0.60 -21.94 -4.53
C PHE A 393 0.29 -22.90 -5.70
N ALA A 394 1.28 -23.60 -6.23
CA ALA A 394 1.05 -24.67 -7.20
C ALA A 394 0.17 -25.78 -6.61
N SER A 395 0.38 -26.18 -5.35
CA SER A 395 -0.47 -27.18 -4.68
C SER A 395 -1.91 -26.71 -4.45
N MET A 396 -2.13 -25.39 -4.35
CA MET A 396 -3.49 -24.81 -4.31
C MET A 396 -4.17 -24.87 -5.68
N LEU A 397 -3.40 -24.69 -6.76
CA LEU A 397 -3.91 -24.75 -8.14
C LEU A 397 -4.02 -26.19 -8.69
N THR A 398 -3.48 -27.19 -8.00
CA THR A 398 -3.67 -28.61 -8.33
C THR A 398 -4.81 -29.26 -7.55
N SER A 399 -5.52 -28.50 -6.70
CA SER A 399 -6.66 -29.04 -5.94
C SER A 399 -7.89 -29.20 -6.83
N ASP A 400 -8.84 -30.02 -6.38
CA ASP A 400 -10.15 -30.14 -7.02
C ASP A 400 -10.80 -28.77 -7.28
N ILE A 401 -11.44 -28.66 -8.43
CA ILE A 401 -12.17 -27.47 -8.84
C ILE A 401 -13.63 -27.65 -8.45
N VAL A 402 -14.16 -26.67 -7.72
CA VAL A 402 -15.59 -26.60 -7.40
C VAL A 402 -16.26 -25.56 -8.29
N ARG A 403 -17.55 -25.76 -8.58
CA ARG A 403 -18.36 -24.85 -9.39
C ARG A 403 -19.44 -24.20 -8.55
N ILE A 404 -19.50 -22.88 -8.59
CA ILE A 404 -20.43 -22.09 -7.79
C ILE A 404 -21.25 -21.25 -8.74
N THR A 405 -22.56 -21.49 -8.77
CA THR A 405 -23.51 -20.68 -9.56
C THR A 405 -24.08 -19.58 -8.66
N VAL A 406 -23.90 -18.33 -9.05
CA VAL A 406 -24.24 -17.14 -8.24
C VAL A 406 -25.21 -16.25 -9.00
N GLY A 407 -26.20 -15.72 -8.30
CA GLY A 407 -27.24 -14.86 -8.85
C GLY A 407 -28.58 -15.58 -9.05
N GLN A 408 -29.62 -14.79 -9.31
CA GLN A 408 -30.98 -15.28 -9.59
C GLN A 408 -31.04 -16.00 -10.95
N VAL A 409 -32.07 -16.81 -11.16
CA VAL A 409 -32.18 -17.72 -12.33
C VAL A 409 -32.05 -16.99 -13.67
N ASP A 410 -32.52 -15.75 -13.75
CA ASP A 410 -32.47 -14.87 -14.92
C ASP A 410 -31.13 -14.14 -15.11
N ARG A 411 -30.28 -14.09 -14.08
CA ARG A 411 -28.97 -13.42 -14.07
C ARG A 411 -27.93 -14.18 -13.25
N GLN A 412 -27.74 -15.47 -13.58
CA GLN A 412 -26.77 -16.33 -12.91
C GLN A 412 -25.44 -16.45 -13.68
N LYS A 413 -24.32 -16.46 -12.95
CA LYS A 413 -22.98 -16.73 -13.48
C LYS A 413 -22.35 -17.88 -12.71
N THR A 414 -21.67 -18.79 -13.42
CA THR A 414 -21.00 -19.94 -12.79
C THR A 414 -19.49 -19.71 -12.77
N PHE A 415 -18.90 -19.87 -11.59
CA PHE A 415 -17.47 -19.69 -11.33
C PHE A 415 -16.82 -21.02 -11.01
N SER A 416 -15.59 -21.22 -11.52
CA SER A 416 -14.76 -22.39 -11.23
C SER A 416 -13.60 -21.99 -10.33
N ILE A 417 -13.56 -22.51 -9.10
CA ILE A 417 -12.58 -22.13 -8.08
C ILE A 417 -11.83 -23.36 -7.60
N HIS A 418 -10.50 -23.28 -7.49
CA HIS A 418 -9.71 -24.32 -6.86
C HIS A 418 -10.00 -24.37 -5.36
N LYS A 419 -10.48 -25.51 -4.86
CA LYS A 419 -10.97 -25.71 -3.50
C LYS A 419 -9.97 -25.24 -2.43
N ASN A 420 -8.68 -25.49 -2.63
CA ASN A 420 -7.65 -25.14 -1.63
C ASN A 420 -7.39 -23.63 -1.50
N LEU A 421 -7.89 -22.80 -2.43
CA LEU A 421 -7.83 -21.34 -2.29
C LEU A 421 -8.70 -20.84 -1.13
N PHE A 422 -9.78 -21.55 -0.79
CA PHE A 422 -10.65 -21.17 0.32
C PHE A 422 -10.00 -21.43 1.69
N ALA A 423 -9.12 -22.42 1.81
CA ALA A 423 -8.59 -22.89 3.09
C ALA A 423 -7.98 -21.78 3.95
N LYS A 424 -7.29 -20.82 3.32
CA LYS A 424 -6.63 -19.71 4.01
C LYS A 424 -7.49 -18.44 4.09
N LYS A 425 -8.29 -18.17 3.06
CA LYS A 425 -8.94 -16.88 2.84
C LYS A 425 -10.44 -16.87 3.13
N ALA A 426 -11.10 -18.03 3.01
CA ALA A 426 -12.56 -18.12 3.07
C ALA A 426 -13.02 -19.40 3.79
N PRO A 427 -12.87 -19.49 5.12
CA PRO A 427 -13.14 -20.71 5.89
C PRO A 427 -14.56 -21.26 5.72
N VAL A 428 -15.55 -20.39 5.50
CA VAL A 428 -16.95 -20.81 5.27
C VAL A 428 -17.10 -21.61 3.98
N PHE A 429 -16.46 -21.16 2.89
CA PHE A 429 -16.46 -21.87 1.61
C PHE A 429 -15.58 -23.12 1.66
N TYR A 430 -14.46 -23.06 2.39
CA TYR A 430 -13.64 -24.25 2.61
C TYR A 430 -14.46 -25.35 3.30
N LYS A 431 -15.14 -25.04 4.40
CA LYS A 431 -16.01 -25.99 5.12
C LYS A 431 -17.17 -26.50 4.26
N MET A 432 -17.74 -25.66 3.39
CA MET A 432 -18.80 -26.05 2.46
C MET A 432 -18.34 -27.19 1.53
N PHE A 433 -17.11 -27.10 1.01
CA PHE A 433 -16.57 -28.07 0.04
C PHE A 433 -15.67 -29.16 0.63
N ASP A 434 -15.29 -29.05 1.91
CA ASP A 434 -14.37 -29.97 2.59
C ASP A 434 -15.06 -30.93 3.56
N GLY A 435 -16.39 -30.91 3.65
CA GLY A 435 -17.18 -31.80 4.49
C GLY A 435 -18.08 -32.77 3.70
N GLY A 436 -18.84 -33.59 4.44
CA GLY A 436 -19.85 -34.49 3.87
C GLY A 436 -21.16 -33.81 3.43
N PHE A 437 -21.14 -32.49 3.23
CA PHE A 437 -22.29 -31.74 2.71
C PHE A 437 -22.53 -32.08 1.25
N LYS A 438 -23.74 -31.79 0.74
CA LYS A 438 -24.09 -31.99 -0.67
C LYS A 438 -23.06 -31.29 -1.59
N GLU A 439 -22.65 -30.09 -1.22
CA GLU A 439 -21.68 -29.27 -1.93
C GLU A 439 -20.29 -29.90 -1.94
N GLY A 440 -19.85 -30.46 -0.80
CA GLY A 440 -18.58 -31.18 -0.68
C GLY A 440 -18.54 -32.50 -1.48
N VAL A 441 -19.67 -33.21 -1.56
CA VAL A 441 -19.78 -34.46 -2.35
C VAL A 441 -19.88 -34.18 -3.84
N THR A 442 -20.64 -33.16 -4.24
CA THR A 442 -20.89 -32.86 -5.66
C THR A 442 -19.88 -31.90 -6.28
N GLY A 443 -19.17 -31.12 -5.47
CA GLY A 443 -18.35 -29.99 -5.92
C GLY A 443 -19.17 -28.83 -6.48
N LEU A 444 -20.49 -28.81 -6.25
CA LEU A 444 -21.42 -27.83 -6.81
C LEU A 444 -22.14 -27.05 -5.70
N ALA A 445 -22.20 -25.73 -5.82
CA ALA A 445 -23.02 -24.89 -4.94
C ALA A 445 -23.80 -23.84 -5.73
N THR A 446 -24.91 -23.37 -5.15
CA THR A 446 -25.73 -22.30 -5.72
C THR A 446 -25.98 -21.22 -4.68
N LEU A 447 -25.74 -19.96 -5.04
CA LEU A 447 -25.90 -18.77 -4.23
C LEU A 447 -26.90 -17.82 -4.91
N PRO A 448 -28.21 -18.10 -4.83
CA PRO A 448 -29.22 -17.43 -5.67
C PRO A 448 -29.52 -15.98 -5.24
N TYR A 449 -29.11 -15.60 -4.03
CA TYR A 449 -29.36 -14.27 -3.46
C TYR A 449 -28.10 -13.41 -3.37
N ASP A 450 -26.96 -13.90 -3.86
CA ASP A 450 -25.70 -13.15 -3.87
C ASP A 450 -25.48 -12.52 -5.24
N SER A 451 -24.84 -11.35 -5.26
CA SER A 451 -24.43 -10.66 -6.49
C SER A 451 -23.28 -11.42 -7.16
N HIS A 452 -23.41 -11.68 -8.46
CA HIS A 452 -22.35 -12.34 -9.22
C HIS A 452 -21.18 -11.40 -9.51
N GLU A 453 -21.41 -10.08 -9.55
CA GLU A 453 -20.38 -9.05 -9.55
C GLU A 453 -19.57 -9.07 -8.24
N ALA A 454 -20.24 -9.11 -7.09
CA ALA A 454 -19.57 -9.23 -5.79
C ALA A 454 -18.77 -10.54 -5.66
N PHE A 455 -19.31 -11.64 -6.19
CA PHE A 455 -18.62 -12.92 -6.20
C PHE A 455 -17.42 -12.93 -7.15
N GLU A 456 -17.48 -12.22 -8.27
CA GLU A 456 -16.34 -12.05 -9.17
C GLU A 456 -15.19 -11.32 -8.48
N ASN A 457 -15.48 -10.27 -7.71
CA ASN A 457 -14.49 -9.59 -6.87
C ASN A 457 -13.93 -10.54 -5.80
N PHE A 458 -14.78 -11.32 -5.12
CA PHE A 458 -14.31 -12.34 -4.18
C PHE A 458 -13.39 -13.39 -4.84
N ALA A 459 -13.78 -13.91 -6.01
CA ALA A 459 -12.99 -14.89 -6.75
C ALA A 459 -11.62 -14.32 -7.12
N GLN A 460 -11.56 -13.09 -7.65
CA GLN A 460 -10.29 -12.42 -7.93
C GLN A 460 -9.44 -12.27 -6.67
N TRP A 461 -10.04 -11.83 -5.57
CA TRP A 461 -9.34 -11.71 -4.29
C TRP A 461 -8.77 -13.04 -3.80
N LEU A 462 -9.41 -14.19 -4.08
CA LEU A 462 -8.84 -15.50 -3.74
C LEU A 462 -7.54 -15.77 -4.51
N TYR A 463 -7.56 -15.56 -5.83
CA TYR A 463 -6.44 -15.87 -6.72
C TYR A 463 -5.25 -14.89 -6.60
N PHE A 464 -5.50 -13.62 -6.26
CA PHE A 464 -4.43 -12.62 -6.19
C PHE A 464 -3.92 -12.43 -4.75
N PRO A 465 -2.60 -12.51 -4.51
CA PRO A 465 -2.03 -12.50 -3.16
C PRO A 465 -1.75 -11.10 -2.58
N SER A 466 -1.80 -10.02 -3.37
CA SER A 466 -1.50 -8.65 -2.91
C SER A 466 -2.68 -7.69 -3.04
N ALA A 467 -2.79 -6.77 -2.07
CA ALA A 467 -3.76 -5.67 -2.10
C ALA A 467 -3.55 -4.76 -3.32
N GLU A 468 -2.30 -4.57 -3.76
CA GLU A 468 -1.94 -3.76 -4.94
C GLU A 468 -2.51 -4.31 -6.25
N THR A 469 -2.51 -5.63 -6.45
CA THR A 469 -3.09 -6.27 -7.66
C THR A 469 -4.62 -6.25 -7.64
N PHE A 470 -5.23 -6.39 -6.46
CA PHE A 470 -6.68 -6.28 -6.33
C PHE A 470 -7.18 -4.86 -6.58
N SER A 471 -6.56 -3.87 -5.93
CA SER A 471 -6.92 -2.45 -6.11
C SER A 471 -6.67 -1.99 -7.54
N SER A 472 -5.52 -2.31 -8.17
CA SER A 472 -5.26 -1.91 -9.56
C SER A 472 -6.21 -2.53 -10.59
N HIS A 473 -6.73 -3.74 -10.35
CA HIS A 473 -7.69 -4.39 -11.28
C HIS A 473 -9.15 -4.00 -11.05
N ILE A 474 -9.60 -3.88 -9.80
CA ILE A 474 -10.88 -3.22 -9.47
C ILE A 474 -10.88 -1.83 -10.13
N VAL A 475 -9.78 -1.07 -10.02
CA VAL A 475 -9.59 0.23 -10.68
C VAL A 475 -9.60 0.13 -12.20
N ARG A 476 -8.92 -0.83 -12.82
CA ARG A 476 -8.82 -0.94 -14.29
C ARG A 476 -10.14 -1.37 -14.95
N ASN A 477 -10.93 -2.21 -14.29
CA ASN A 477 -12.21 -2.68 -14.82
C ASN A 477 -13.37 -1.72 -14.51
N LEU A 478 -13.26 -0.93 -13.43
CA LEU A 478 -14.28 0.06 -13.04
C LEU A 478 -14.08 1.45 -13.64
N LEU A 479 -12.91 1.74 -14.23
CA LEU A 479 -12.58 3.05 -14.79
C LEU A 479 -11.97 2.97 -16.20
N PRO A 480 -12.74 2.59 -17.22
CA PRO A 480 -12.82 3.39 -18.44
C PRO A 480 -14.03 4.32 -18.29
N GLN A 481 -13.84 5.59 -18.64
CA GLN A 481 -14.79 6.69 -18.49
C GLN A 481 -16.29 6.31 -18.68
N GLU A 482 -17.10 6.61 -17.66
CA GLU A 482 -18.47 7.22 -17.70
C GLU A 482 -19.38 6.84 -16.51
N ASN A 483 -19.15 5.77 -15.74
CA ASN A 483 -20.15 5.31 -14.75
C ASN A 483 -19.64 5.10 -13.31
N SER A 484 -19.29 6.19 -12.62
CA SER A 484 -18.82 6.16 -11.22
C SER A 484 -19.83 5.52 -10.24
N SER A 485 -21.13 5.51 -10.55
CA SER A 485 -22.19 4.93 -9.70
C SER A 485 -22.25 3.39 -9.75
N VAL A 486 -22.01 2.79 -10.93
CA VAL A 486 -21.99 1.33 -11.10
C VAL A 486 -20.83 0.73 -10.31
N ALA A 487 -19.64 1.33 -10.43
CA ALA A 487 -18.46 0.96 -9.67
C ALA A 487 -18.68 1.02 -8.14
N ARG A 488 -19.34 2.09 -7.66
CA ARG A 488 -19.72 2.21 -6.26
C ARG A 488 -20.69 1.12 -5.83
N TRP A 489 -21.67 0.81 -6.67
CA TRP A 489 -22.64 -0.23 -6.37
C TRP A 489 -21.99 -1.61 -6.24
N GLU A 490 -21.09 -1.97 -7.17
CA GLU A 490 -20.35 -3.24 -7.10
C GLU A 490 -19.48 -3.35 -5.83
N LEU A 491 -18.84 -2.26 -5.41
CA LEU A 491 -18.09 -2.22 -4.15
C LEU A 491 -19.00 -2.42 -2.93
N VAL A 492 -20.18 -1.80 -2.94
CA VAL A 492 -21.19 -1.94 -1.88
C VAL A 492 -21.70 -3.38 -1.80
N GLU A 493 -22.01 -4.01 -2.93
CA GLU A 493 -22.39 -5.43 -2.98
C GLU A 493 -21.25 -6.33 -2.48
N THR A 494 -20.00 -5.99 -2.80
CA THR A 494 -18.81 -6.70 -2.31
C THR A 494 -18.65 -6.58 -0.79
N ILE A 495 -18.90 -5.40 -0.22
CA ILE A 495 -18.89 -5.18 1.24
C ILE A 495 -19.97 -6.02 1.93
N VAL A 496 -21.19 -6.03 1.38
CA VAL A 496 -22.30 -6.83 1.90
C VAL A 496 -22.00 -8.33 1.82
N PHE A 497 -21.51 -8.80 0.68
CA PHE A 497 -21.08 -10.18 0.49
C PHE A 497 -19.99 -10.57 1.50
N ALA A 498 -18.95 -9.74 1.64
CA ALA A 498 -17.87 -10.00 2.59
C ALA A 498 -18.37 -10.04 4.04
N ASN A 499 -19.29 -9.16 4.43
CA ASN A 499 -19.89 -9.18 5.76
C ASN A 499 -20.71 -10.45 6.01
N LYS A 500 -21.56 -10.84 5.04
CA LYS A 500 -22.39 -12.05 5.11
C LYS A 500 -21.56 -13.31 5.34
N TYR A 501 -20.42 -13.42 4.68
CA TYR A 501 -19.54 -14.59 4.74
C TYR A 501 -18.37 -14.44 5.73
N CYS A 502 -18.37 -13.39 6.58
CA CYS A 502 -17.32 -13.11 7.57
C CYS A 502 -15.91 -13.02 6.95
N LEU A 503 -15.80 -12.36 5.80
CA LEU A 503 -14.55 -12.17 5.04
C LEU A 503 -13.95 -10.78 5.34
N ASP A 504 -13.50 -10.58 6.57
CA ASP A 504 -13.05 -9.27 7.06
C ASP A 504 -11.97 -8.63 6.17
N ALA A 505 -11.01 -9.42 5.70
CA ALA A 505 -9.93 -8.94 4.83
C ALA A 505 -10.43 -8.47 3.44
N LEU A 506 -11.48 -9.10 2.89
CA LEU A 506 -12.11 -8.64 1.66
C LEU A 506 -12.94 -7.37 1.92
N SER A 507 -13.64 -7.30 3.05
CA SER A 507 -14.42 -6.12 3.45
C SER A 507 -13.52 -4.89 3.65
N ASP A 508 -12.41 -5.04 4.38
CA ASP A 508 -11.43 -3.98 4.63
C ASP A 508 -10.80 -3.50 3.31
N LEU A 509 -10.55 -4.41 2.37
CA LEU A 509 -10.00 -4.09 1.05
C LEU A 509 -11.02 -3.36 0.15
N ALA A 510 -12.27 -3.78 0.14
CA ALA A 510 -13.35 -3.09 -0.58
C ALA A 510 -13.59 -1.68 -0.02
N MET A 511 -13.55 -1.52 1.31
CA MET A 511 -13.64 -0.21 1.97
C MET A 511 -12.43 0.69 1.67
N SER A 512 -11.23 0.13 1.61
CA SER A 512 -10.02 0.89 1.25
C SER A 512 -10.13 1.42 -0.18
N SER A 513 -10.54 0.58 -1.13
CA SER A 513 -10.80 0.99 -2.51
C SER A 513 -11.90 2.05 -2.59
N TRP A 514 -13.00 1.89 -1.85
CA TRP A 514 -14.06 2.90 -1.76
C TRP A 514 -13.50 4.27 -1.34
N ILE A 515 -12.71 4.33 -0.27
CA ILE A 515 -12.15 5.58 0.26
C ILE A 515 -11.18 6.24 -0.73
N ILE A 516 -10.29 5.46 -1.37
CA ILE A 516 -9.29 5.97 -2.31
C ILE A 516 -9.95 6.65 -3.52
N HIS A 517 -11.08 6.10 -3.98
CA HIS A 517 -11.74 6.54 -5.20
C HIS A 517 -12.92 7.50 -4.96
N GLN A 518 -13.39 7.63 -3.73
CA GLN A 518 -14.43 8.60 -3.36
C GLN A 518 -13.83 9.99 -3.06
N ARG A 519 -13.24 10.62 -4.09
CA ARG A 519 -12.63 11.96 -3.99
C ARG A 519 -13.58 13.13 -4.29
N SER A 520 -14.88 12.89 -4.53
CA SER A 520 -15.86 13.94 -4.87
C SER A 520 -17.11 13.89 -3.98
N THR A 521 -17.88 15.00 -3.97
CA THR A 521 -19.17 15.09 -3.27
C THR A 521 -20.14 14.00 -3.75
N PHE A 522 -20.73 13.30 -2.78
CA PHE A 522 -21.71 12.23 -3.00
C PHE A 522 -23.08 12.85 -3.29
N PRO A 523 -23.79 12.51 -4.39
CA PRO A 523 -25.18 12.91 -4.54
C PRO A 523 -25.99 12.33 -3.37
N LEU A 524 -26.71 13.18 -2.64
CA LEU A 524 -27.46 12.76 -1.45
C LEU A 524 -28.42 11.60 -1.73
N GLU A 525 -29.02 11.56 -2.92
CA GLU A 525 -29.93 10.48 -3.32
C GLU A 525 -29.23 9.13 -3.49
N GLU A 526 -27.98 9.14 -3.95
CA GLU A 526 -27.17 7.93 -4.04
C GLU A 526 -26.73 7.48 -2.64
N LEU A 527 -26.39 8.43 -1.75
CA LEU A 527 -26.02 8.13 -0.36
C LEU A 527 -27.17 7.43 0.37
N ARG A 528 -28.40 7.91 0.15
CA ARG A 528 -29.63 7.30 0.69
C ARG A 528 -29.76 5.84 0.27
N LYS A 529 -29.69 5.56 -1.04
CA LYS A 529 -29.81 4.21 -1.59
C LYS A 529 -28.75 3.27 -1.03
N ILE A 530 -27.49 3.69 -1.04
CA ILE A 530 -26.37 2.86 -0.59
C ILE A 530 -26.42 2.62 0.91
N THR A 531 -26.68 3.65 1.71
CA THR A 531 -26.77 3.51 3.17
C THR A 531 -27.90 2.57 3.53
N SER A 532 -29.07 2.72 2.90
CA SER A 532 -30.22 1.85 3.15
C SER A 532 -29.94 0.40 2.78
N TYR A 533 -29.28 0.18 1.64
CA TYR A 533 -28.87 -1.17 1.24
C TYR A 533 -27.86 -1.79 2.22
N ILE A 534 -26.85 -1.03 2.66
CA ILE A 534 -25.86 -1.51 3.65
C ILE A 534 -26.53 -1.81 4.98
N VAL A 535 -27.38 -0.91 5.49
CA VAL A 535 -28.09 -1.13 6.75
C VAL A 535 -29.00 -2.35 6.65
N ALA A 536 -29.74 -2.51 5.55
CA ALA A 536 -30.63 -3.65 5.38
C ALA A 536 -29.90 -5.01 5.26
N ASN A 537 -28.67 -5.03 4.72
CA ASN A 537 -28.01 -6.28 4.33
C ASN A 537 -26.71 -6.58 5.11
N THR A 538 -26.36 -5.79 6.13
CA THR A 538 -25.17 -6.04 6.97
C THR A 538 -25.50 -6.10 8.45
N SER A 539 -24.66 -6.81 9.20
CA SER A 539 -24.70 -6.81 10.67
C SER A 539 -24.47 -5.40 11.23
N HIS A 540 -25.06 -5.09 12.39
CA HIS A 540 -24.82 -3.83 13.12
C HIS A 540 -23.34 -3.60 13.50
N LEU A 541 -22.52 -4.67 13.51
CA LEU A 541 -21.08 -4.61 13.75
C LEU A 541 -20.26 -4.31 12.48
N CYS A 542 -20.89 -4.21 11.31
CA CYS A 542 -20.19 -3.93 10.06
C CYS A 542 -19.54 -2.54 10.10
N LYS A 543 -18.21 -2.48 9.94
CA LYS A 543 -17.44 -1.22 9.97
C LYS A 543 -17.90 -0.21 8.91
N ALA A 544 -18.43 -0.68 7.78
CA ALA A 544 -18.97 0.18 6.74
C ALA A 544 -20.14 1.04 7.27
N ARG A 545 -20.98 0.51 8.16
CA ARG A 545 -22.08 1.28 8.78
C ARG A 545 -21.56 2.53 9.50
N VAL A 546 -20.45 2.41 10.22
CA VAL A 546 -19.81 3.54 10.93
C VAL A 546 -19.33 4.62 9.96
N TYR A 547 -18.72 4.20 8.84
CA TYR A 547 -18.29 5.13 7.79
C TYR A 547 -19.47 5.89 7.19
N PHE A 548 -20.54 5.20 6.82
CA PHE A 548 -21.72 5.84 6.25
C PHE A 548 -22.43 6.72 7.27
N ALA A 549 -22.51 6.33 8.55
CA ALA A 549 -23.07 7.17 9.61
C ALA A 549 -22.32 8.51 9.74
N ARG A 550 -20.97 8.47 9.74
CA ARG A 550 -20.15 9.69 9.74
C ARG A 550 -20.33 10.54 8.48
N THR A 551 -20.53 9.90 7.34
CA THR A 551 -20.82 10.59 6.08
C THR A 551 -22.16 11.32 6.14
N TRP A 552 -23.17 10.72 6.78
CA TRP A 552 -24.45 11.37 7.08
C TRP A 552 -24.30 12.54 8.03
N ALA A 553 -23.58 12.38 9.15
CA ALA A 553 -23.31 13.46 10.09
C ALA A 553 -22.63 14.66 9.41
N TRP A 554 -21.63 14.40 8.55
CA TRP A 554 -21.00 15.43 7.74
C TRP A 554 -22.01 16.15 6.83
N HIS A 555 -22.84 15.41 6.09
CA HIS A 555 -23.85 16.03 5.22
C HIS A 555 -24.84 16.89 6.00
N ILE A 556 -25.29 16.43 7.18
CA ILE A 556 -26.19 17.17 8.08
C ILE A 556 -25.56 18.51 8.50
N LEU A 557 -24.29 18.48 8.89
CA LEU A 557 -23.55 19.68 9.30
C LEU A 557 -23.35 20.68 8.15
N GLN A 558 -23.19 20.20 6.91
CA GLN A 558 -22.97 21.07 5.74
C GLN A 558 -24.25 21.70 5.18
N HIS A 559 -25.42 21.12 5.44
CA HIS A 559 -26.71 21.61 4.90
C HIS A 559 -27.82 21.58 5.96
N PRO A 560 -27.72 22.32 7.07
CA PRO A 560 -28.69 22.29 8.16
C PRO A 560 -30.13 22.67 7.73
N GLU A 561 -30.27 23.33 6.58
CA GLU A 561 -31.54 23.69 5.96
C GLU A 561 -32.27 22.51 5.28
N LYS A 562 -31.59 21.39 5.02
CA LYS A 562 -32.16 20.23 4.34
C LYS A 562 -32.75 19.24 5.33
N ASP A 563 -33.96 18.77 5.05
CA ASP A 563 -34.52 17.63 5.77
C ASP A 563 -33.89 16.33 5.23
N PHE A 564 -32.93 15.82 5.99
CA PHE A 564 -32.20 14.60 5.68
C PHE A 564 -33.04 13.33 5.83
N TYR A 565 -34.11 13.42 6.62
CA TYR A 565 -34.97 12.29 6.99
C TYR A 565 -36.35 12.32 6.34
N ARG A 566 -36.74 13.42 5.66
CA ARG A 566 -37.91 13.44 4.76
C ARG A 566 -37.55 13.33 3.28
N SER A 567 -38.04 12.26 2.66
CA SER A 567 -38.75 12.33 1.38
C SER A 567 -39.68 11.13 1.27
N ASN A 568 -40.82 11.29 0.59
CA ASN A 568 -41.81 10.24 0.28
C ASN A 568 -41.24 9.14 -0.66
N THR A 569 -40.06 8.61 -0.38
CA THR A 569 -39.39 7.59 -1.19
C THR A 569 -38.92 6.46 -0.26
N SER A 570 -39.26 5.23 -0.64
CA SER A 570 -39.00 3.94 0.04
C SER A 570 -37.53 3.63 0.39
N ASN A 571 -36.60 4.54 0.12
CA ASN A 571 -35.17 4.31 0.14
C ASN A 571 -34.51 4.56 1.50
N LEU A 572 -35.24 4.94 2.55
CA LEU A 572 -34.68 5.22 3.89
C LEU A 572 -35.31 4.42 5.03
N ASP A 573 -36.28 3.55 4.73
CA ASP A 573 -37.01 2.76 5.74
C ASP A 573 -36.08 1.94 6.63
N ALA A 574 -35.06 1.31 6.06
CA ALA A 574 -34.07 0.52 6.81
C ALA A 574 -33.24 1.41 7.75
N VAL A 575 -32.89 2.61 7.31
CA VAL A 575 -32.09 3.59 8.07
C VAL A 575 -32.90 4.14 9.25
N VAL A 576 -34.12 4.62 8.99
CA VAL A 576 -34.99 5.24 10.00
C VAL A 576 -35.41 4.24 11.08
N LYS A 577 -35.57 2.96 10.73
CA LYS A 577 -35.97 1.90 11.68
C LYS A 577 -34.79 1.32 12.46
N ASP A 578 -33.54 1.53 12.03
CA ASP A 578 -32.35 1.00 12.69
C ASP A 578 -31.82 1.98 13.76
N ARG A 579 -32.24 1.75 15.01
CA ARG A 579 -31.82 2.58 16.16
C ARG A 579 -30.30 2.59 16.39
N SER A 580 -29.60 1.51 16.04
CA SER A 580 -28.15 1.45 16.21
C SER A 580 -27.45 2.35 15.20
N PHE A 581 -27.94 2.39 13.97
CA PHE A 581 -27.39 3.27 12.94
C PHE A 581 -27.68 4.73 13.27
N ILE A 582 -28.92 5.05 13.66
CA ILE A 582 -29.30 6.42 14.07
C ILE A 582 -28.49 6.91 15.26
N ALA A 583 -28.13 6.04 16.22
CA ALA A 583 -27.25 6.43 17.32
C ALA A 583 -25.78 6.65 16.93
N GLN A 584 -25.34 6.11 15.78
CA GLN A 584 -24.00 6.32 15.24
C GLN A 584 -23.87 7.60 14.41
N VAL A 585 -24.97 8.04 13.79
CA VAL A 585 -25.09 9.34 13.10
C VAL A 585 -25.14 10.44 14.14
#